data_AF-A0A817SHI8-F1
#
_entry.id   AF-A0A817SHI8-F1
#
_cell.length_a   1.000
_cell.length_b   1.000
_cell.length_c   1.000
_cell.angle_alpha   90.00
_cell.angle_beta   90.00
_cell.angle_gamma   90.00
#
_symmetry.space_group_name_H-M   'P 1'
#
loop_
_entity.id
_entity.type
_entity.pdbx_description
1 polymer ?
#
loop_
_entity_poly.entity_id
_entity_poly.type
_entity_poly.pdbx_seq_one_letter_code
_entity_poly.pdbx_strand_id
1 'polypeptide(L)'
;MSATGNDYSDTLNSLSTEDDGNMFQAARQNGRRNALADLGTQLAQFHASMVSSEIDKMTPHFQSIIRIDIDGATGTLYDGDKFQLQFKFSDQYPFDSPQVTFIGPNIPLHPHIYSNGHICLSILTDDWSPALSINAVCLSILSMLSSCKDKSRPPDNDWYVRTASNDPKKTRWWYHDDSV
;
A
#
# COMPACT_ATOMS: atom_id res chain seq x y z
N MET A 1 -83.79 6.81 -22.60
CA MET A 1 -84.37 7.24 -21.31
C MET A 1 -83.71 6.39 -20.24
N SER A 2 -83.00 6.84 -19.21
CA SER A 2 -82.43 8.11 -18.81
C SER A 2 -81.41 7.72 -17.72
N ALA A 3 -80.25 8.35 -17.69
CA ALA A 3 -79.24 8.15 -16.66
C ALA A 3 -79.60 8.92 -15.38
N THR A 4 -79.31 8.31 -14.23
CA THR A 4 -78.91 8.94 -12.94
C THR A 4 -78.32 7.79 -12.11
N GLY A 5 -77.16 7.84 -11.47
CA GLY A 5 -76.17 8.86 -11.16
C GLY A 5 -75.36 8.23 -10.01
N ASN A 6 -74.03 8.34 -10.00
CA ASN A 6 -73.27 8.26 -8.76
C ASN A 6 -71.91 8.95 -8.91
N ASP A 7 -71.81 9.98 -8.08
CA ASP A 7 -70.71 10.75 -7.51
C ASP A 7 -69.31 10.82 -8.15
N TYR A 8 -68.94 12.08 -8.35
CA TYR A 8 -67.60 12.63 -8.43
C TYR A 8 -67.01 12.81 -7.03
N SER A 9 -65.96 12.08 -6.70
CA SER A 9 -64.80 12.58 -5.96
C SER A 9 -63.68 11.54 -6.06
N ASP A 10 -62.43 12.01 -5.98
CA ASP A 10 -61.19 11.23 -6.08
C ASP A 10 -60.65 10.99 -7.50
N THR A 11 -60.50 12.10 -8.23
CA THR A 11 -59.32 12.28 -9.09
C THR A 11 -58.46 13.41 -8.52
N LEU A 12 -57.15 13.21 -8.56
CA LEU A 12 -56.04 14.08 -8.12
C LEU A 12 -55.47 13.79 -6.72
N ASN A 13 -54.62 12.76 -6.60
CA ASN A 13 -53.27 13.02 -6.13
C ASN A 13 -52.23 11.96 -6.56
N SER A 14 -51.12 12.49 -7.09
CA SER A 14 -49.76 11.94 -7.21
C SER A 14 -49.50 10.61 -7.95
N LEU A 15 -49.18 10.74 -9.25
CA LEU A 15 -47.97 10.12 -9.79
C LEU A 15 -46.75 10.63 -9.01
N SER A 16 -45.88 9.70 -8.54
CA SER A 16 -44.57 9.85 -7.88
C SER A 16 -44.60 9.03 -6.58
N THR A 17 -43.81 8.00 -6.31
CA THR A 17 -42.43 7.67 -6.67
C THR A 17 -42.25 6.16 -6.46
N GLU A 18 -41.98 5.41 -7.52
CA GLU A 18 -41.41 4.06 -7.42
C GLU A 18 -39.88 4.18 -7.57
N ASP A 19 -39.15 3.48 -6.69
CA ASP A 19 -37.82 2.89 -6.92
C ASP A 19 -36.50 3.55 -6.41
N ASP A 20 -36.49 4.71 -5.73
CA ASP A 20 -35.20 5.31 -5.33
C ASP A 20 -34.52 4.71 -4.05
N GLY A 21 -35.04 3.62 -3.50
CA GLY A 21 -34.60 3.07 -2.21
C GLY A 21 -33.45 2.06 -2.24
N ASN A 22 -33.15 1.44 -3.39
CA ASN A 22 -32.26 0.27 -3.43
C ASN A 22 -30.92 0.50 -4.14
N MET A 23 -30.68 1.68 -4.72
CA MET A 23 -29.44 1.98 -5.43
C MET A 23 -28.30 2.42 -4.48
N PHE A 24 -28.62 3.08 -3.36
CA PHE A 24 -27.62 3.58 -2.40
C PHE A 24 -27.09 2.54 -1.41
N GLN A 25 -27.79 1.41 -1.22
CA GLN A 25 -27.27 0.30 -0.40
C GLN A 25 -26.39 -0.67 -1.19
N ALA A 26 -26.62 -0.82 -2.51
CA ALA A 26 -25.78 -1.62 -3.38
C ALA A 26 -24.38 -1.02 -3.60
N ALA A 27 -24.24 0.32 -3.61
CA ALA A 27 -22.96 1.00 -3.77
C ALA A 27 -22.01 0.81 -2.58
N ARG A 28 -22.55 0.70 -1.35
CA ARG A 28 -21.75 0.53 -0.13
C ARG A 28 -21.22 -0.90 0.04
N GLN A 29 -21.93 -1.90 -0.49
CA GLN A 29 -21.46 -3.29 -0.52
C GLN A 29 -20.58 -3.62 -1.73
N ASN A 30 -20.73 -2.90 -2.86
CA ASN A 30 -19.83 -3.03 -4.02
C ASN A 30 -18.47 -2.33 -3.81
N GLY A 31 -18.40 -1.25 -3.03
CA GLY A 31 -17.13 -0.57 -2.73
C GLY A 31 -16.12 -1.42 -1.94
N ARG A 32 -16.59 -2.29 -1.03
CA ARG A 32 -15.71 -3.19 -0.24
C ARG A 32 -15.29 -4.46 -0.99
N ARG A 33 -16.08 -4.91 -1.98
CA ARG A 33 -15.71 -6.04 -2.84
C ARG A 33 -14.68 -5.65 -3.89
N ASN A 34 -14.74 -4.39 -4.36
CA ASN A 34 -13.79 -3.86 -5.33
C ASN A 34 -12.40 -3.66 -4.73
N ALA A 35 -12.24 -3.21 -3.48
CA ALA A 35 -10.91 -3.04 -2.89
C ALA A 35 -10.13 -4.35 -2.70
N LEU A 36 -10.82 -5.46 -2.36
CA LEU A 36 -10.19 -6.78 -2.22
C LEU A 36 -9.93 -7.44 -3.58
N ALA A 37 -10.81 -7.24 -4.55
CA ALA A 37 -10.60 -7.67 -5.93
C ALA A 37 -9.49 -6.85 -6.62
N ASP A 38 -9.35 -5.57 -6.28
CA ASP A 38 -8.33 -4.65 -6.75
C ASP A 38 -6.97 -4.96 -6.10
N LEU A 39 -6.91 -5.25 -4.79
CA LEU A 39 -5.69 -5.80 -4.17
C LEU A 39 -5.26 -7.12 -4.82
N GLY A 40 -6.20 -8.02 -5.12
CA GLY A 40 -5.92 -9.28 -5.80
C GLY A 40 -5.45 -9.10 -7.25
N THR A 41 -6.00 -8.11 -7.96
CA THR A 41 -5.65 -7.79 -9.35
C THR A 41 -4.32 -7.03 -9.43
N GLN A 42 -4.06 -6.13 -8.49
CA GLN A 42 -2.78 -5.45 -8.30
C GLN A 42 -1.72 -6.47 -7.94
N LEU A 43 -1.92 -7.34 -6.93
CA LEU A 43 -0.98 -8.43 -6.60
C LEU A 43 -0.69 -9.35 -7.80
N ALA A 44 -1.68 -9.62 -8.66
CA ALA A 44 -1.52 -10.44 -9.86
C ALA A 44 -0.80 -9.72 -11.02
N GLN A 45 -1.08 -8.44 -11.28
CA GLN A 45 -0.32 -7.61 -12.24
C GLN A 45 1.10 -7.31 -11.75
N PHE A 46 1.28 -7.27 -10.43
CA PHE A 46 2.55 -7.07 -9.77
C PHE A 46 3.45 -8.31 -9.87
N HIS A 47 2.87 -9.51 -9.76
CA HIS A 47 3.54 -10.78 -10.01
C HIS A 47 4.03 -10.92 -11.48
N ALA A 48 3.39 -10.21 -12.42
CA ALA A 48 3.70 -10.28 -13.85
C ALA A 48 4.79 -9.29 -14.32
N SER A 49 5.01 -8.18 -13.59
CA SER A 49 6.00 -7.15 -14.01
C SER A 49 7.22 -7.03 -13.10
N MET A 50 7.16 -7.42 -11.82
CA MET A 50 8.26 -7.13 -10.89
C MET A 50 9.33 -8.22 -10.76
N VAL A 51 9.03 -9.45 -11.17
CA VAL A 51 9.95 -10.56 -10.92
C VAL A 51 10.49 -11.06 -12.25
N SER A 52 11.40 -10.28 -12.84
CA SER A 52 12.35 -10.91 -13.76
C SER A 52 13.03 -12.03 -12.95
N SER A 53 13.03 -13.21 -13.54
CA SER A 53 13.63 -14.47 -13.10
C SER A 53 15.16 -14.42 -12.83
N GLU A 54 15.69 -13.25 -12.54
CA GLU A 54 17.10 -12.93 -12.30
C GLU A 54 17.41 -12.57 -10.84
N ILE A 55 16.44 -12.11 -10.03
CA ILE A 55 16.72 -11.74 -8.63
C ILE A 55 17.05 -12.98 -7.78
N ASP A 56 16.34 -14.10 -7.96
CA ASP A 56 16.67 -15.37 -7.30
C ASP A 56 17.94 -16.05 -7.85
N LYS A 57 18.44 -15.60 -9.02
CA LYS A 57 19.69 -16.11 -9.61
C LYS A 57 20.91 -15.26 -9.26
N MET A 58 20.72 -14.08 -8.68
CA MET A 58 21.83 -13.29 -8.13
C MET A 58 22.26 -13.95 -6.82
N THR A 59 23.18 -14.89 -6.93
CA THR A 59 23.94 -15.38 -5.79
C THR A 59 24.51 -14.15 -5.08
N PRO A 60 24.18 -13.88 -3.81
CA PRO A 60 24.63 -12.68 -3.09
C PRO A 60 26.15 -12.57 -2.95
N HIS A 61 26.89 -13.57 -3.42
CA HIS A 61 28.33 -13.68 -3.30
C HIS A 61 29.12 -12.68 -4.14
N PHE A 62 28.53 -12.02 -5.15
CA PHE A 62 29.23 -11.07 -6.03
C PHE A 62 28.68 -9.64 -6.07
N GLN A 63 27.45 -9.37 -5.59
CA GLN A 63 26.92 -8.01 -5.50
C GLN A 63 26.30 -7.75 -4.12
N SER A 64 26.97 -6.90 -3.34
CA SER A 64 26.48 -6.47 -2.02
C SER A 64 25.31 -5.50 -2.11
N ILE A 65 24.94 -5.00 -3.30
CA ILE A 65 23.88 -4.01 -3.51
C ILE A 65 23.03 -4.37 -4.72
N ILE A 66 21.70 -4.35 -4.57
CA ILE A 66 20.70 -4.47 -5.63
C ILE A 66 19.80 -3.23 -5.60
N ARG A 67 19.38 -2.74 -6.77
CA ARG A 67 18.41 -1.66 -6.90
C ARG A 67 17.17 -2.15 -7.63
N ILE A 68 16.00 -1.76 -7.14
CA ILE A 68 14.70 -2.19 -7.66
C ILE A 68 13.85 -0.94 -7.84
N ASP A 69 13.34 -0.75 -9.06
CA ASP A 69 12.38 0.31 -9.36
C ASP A 69 10.98 -0.15 -8.98
N ILE A 70 10.22 0.74 -8.35
CA ILE A 70 8.87 0.49 -7.85
C ILE A 70 7.95 1.59 -8.35
N ASP A 71 6.87 1.18 -8.99
CA ASP A 71 5.79 2.08 -9.39
C ASP A 71 4.70 2.07 -8.30
N GLY A 72 4.19 3.26 -7.96
CA GLY A 72 3.05 3.39 -7.05
C GLY A 72 1.79 2.80 -7.67
N ALA A 73 1.02 2.06 -6.85
CA ALA A 73 -0.13 1.32 -7.35
C ALA A 73 -1.29 2.25 -7.76
N THR A 74 -1.98 1.87 -8.83
CA THR A 74 -3.13 2.60 -9.35
C THR A 74 -4.24 2.71 -8.30
N GLY A 75 -4.88 3.87 -8.20
CA GLY A 75 -5.94 4.12 -7.22
C GLY A 75 -5.46 4.37 -5.79
N THR A 76 -4.14 4.43 -5.56
CA THR A 76 -3.56 4.81 -4.26
C THR A 76 -3.11 6.27 -4.27
N LEU A 77 -2.71 6.80 -3.10
CA LEU A 77 -2.14 8.14 -3.02
C LEU A 77 -0.85 8.30 -3.83
N TYR A 78 -0.20 7.20 -4.20
CA TYR A 78 1.08 7.16 -4.92
C TYR A 78 0.90 6.81 -6.41
N ASP A 79 -0.33 6.78 -6.92
CA ASP A 79 -0.60 6.48 -8.33
C ASP A 79 0.20 7.40 -9.27
N GLY A 80 0.93 6.80 -10.20
CA GLY A 80 1.81 7.48 -11.16
C GLY A 80 3.19 7.89 -10.61
N ASP A 81 3.43 7.78 -9.30
CA ASP A 81 4.75 8.04 -8.72
C ASP A 81 5.71 6.87 -8.99
N LYS A 82 6.99 7.21 -9.25
CA LYS A 82 8.09 6.24 -9.40
C LYS A 82 9.07 6.37 -8.26
N PHE A 83 9.46 5.25 -7.68
CA PHE A 83 10.38 5.15 -6.56
C PHE A 83 11.49 4.14 -6.87
N GLN A 84 12.60 4.23 -6.15
CA GLN A 84 13.68 3.26 -6.24
C GLN A 84 14.07 2.78 -4.85
N LEU A 85 14.09 1.46 -4.67
CA LEU A 85 14.64 0.81 -3.49
C LEU A 85 16.08 0.38 -3.73
N GLN A 86 16.91 0.52 -2.70
CA GLN A 86 18.23 -0.07 -2.64
C GLN A 86 18.25 -1.13 -1.54
N PHE A 87 18.59 -2.35 -1.92
CA PHE A 87 18.89 -3.47 -1.03
C PHE A 87 20.41 -3.56 -0.89
N LYS A 88 20.90 -3.59 0.34
CA LYS A 88 22.30 -3.85 0.65
C LYS A 88 22.41 -5.07 1.54
N PHE A 89 23.17 -6.05 1.10
CA PHE A 89 23.36 -7.32 1.78
C PHE A 89 24.63 -7.28 2.63
N SER A 90 24.54 -7.83 3.84
CA SER A 90 25.71 -8.10 4.66
C SER A 90 26.25 -9.50 4.35
N ASP A 91 27.49 -9.78 4.77
CA ASP A 91 28.10 -11.11 4.64
C ASP A 91 27.37 -12.19 5.45
N GLN A 92 26.41 -11.79 6.32
CA GLN A 92 25.60 -12.68 7.14
C GLN A 92 24.21 -12.95 6.53
N TYR A 93 23.86 -12.35 5.38
CA TYR A 93 22.64 -12.68 4.67
C TYR A 93 22.64 -14.18 4.25
N PRO A 94 21.53 -14.93 4.42
CA PRO A 94 20.18 -14.48 4.78
C PRO A 94 19.86 -14.54 6.29
N PHE A 95 20.81 -14.86 7.16
CA PHE A 95 20.60 -14.86 8.62
C PHE A 95 20.42 -13.46 9.20
N ASP A 96 21.06 -12.48 8.58
CA ASP A 96 20.81 -11.06 8.81
C ASP A 96 19.99 -10.47 7.63
N SER A 97 19.06 -9.57 7.92
CA SER A 97 18.19 -8.97 6.91
C SER A 97 18.99 -8.15 5.88
N PRO A 98 18.46 -7.83 4.69
CA PRO A 98 19.05 -6.79 3.87
C PRO A 98 18.76 -5.41 4.50
N GLN A 99 19.70 -4.48 4.37
CA GLN A 99 19.41 -3.06 4.56
C GLN A 99 18.58 -2.59 3.36
N VAL A 100 17.39 -2.05 3.60
CA VAL A 100 16.50 -1.55 2.54
C VAL A 100 16.18 -0.07 2.77
N THR A 101 16.38 0.73 1.73
CA THR A 101 16.17 2.19 1.78
C THR A 101 15.61 2.69 0.46
N PHE A 102 14.69 3.65 0.51
CA PHE A 102 14.33 4.46 -0.67
C PHE A 102 15.51 5.36 -1.04
N ILE A 103 15.82 5.42 -2.33
CA ILE A 103 16.88 6.28 -2.88
C ILE A 103 16.36 7.11 -4.05
N GLY A 104 17.16 8.09 -4.46
CA GLY A 104 16.82 8.98 -5.57
C GLY A 104 16.08 10.24 -5.13
N PRO A 105 15.62 11.05 -6.10
CA PRO A 105 15.02 12.36 -5.82
C PRO A 105 13.60 12.27 -5.24
N ASN A 106 12.92 11.14 -5.43
CA ASN A 106 11.53 10.95 -5.01
C ASN A 106 11.47 9.92 -3.87
N ILE A 107 11.39 10.41 -2.63
CA ILE A 107 11.22 9.55 -1.44
C ILE A 107 9.76 9.67 -0.99
N PRO A 108 8.98 8.57 -0.92
CA PRO A 108 7.56 8.63 -0.59
C PRO A 108 7.32 9.35 0.74
N LEU A 109 6.33 10.25 0.77
CA LEU A 109 5.82 10.86 1.99
C LEU A 109 4.87 9.87 2.68
N HIS A 110 5.39 9.06 3.61
CA HIS A 110 4.64 8.03 4.30
C HIS A 110 4.94 8.03 5.82
N PRO A 111 3.97 7.74 6.71
CA PRO A 111 4.17 7.69 8.18
C PRO A 111 5.24 6.71 8.68
N HIS A 112 5.74 5.82 7.81
CA HIS A 112 6.78 4.84 8.09
C HIS A 112 8.04 5.03 7.22
N ILE A 113 8.13 6.14 6.46
CA ILE A 113 9.27 6.44 5.60
C ILE A 113 9.85 7.80 5.97
N TYR A 114 11.09 7.77 6.46
CA TYR A 114 11.86 8.96 6.81
C TYR A 114 12.35 9.68 5.56
N SER A 115 12.63 10.99 5.67
CA SER A 115 13.07 11.80 4.53
C SER A 115 14.46 11.45 4.01
N ASN A 116 15.26 10.67 4.77
CA ASN A 116 16.51 10.07 4.29
C ASN A 116 16.29 8.71 3.59
N GLY A 117 15.04 8.27 3.42
CA GLY A 117 14.68 7.04 2.74
C GLY A 117 14.66 5.80 3.63
N HIS A 118 14.93 5.92 4.92
CA HIS A 118 14.83 4.80 5.85
C HIS A 118 13.36 4.37 6.03
N ILE A 119 13.16 3.06 6.17
CA ILE A 119 11.84 2.44 6.24
C ILE A 119 11.69 1.78 7.61
N CYS A 120 10.61 2.13 8.32
CA CYS A 120 10.23 1.47 9.56
C CYS A 120 9.27 0.32 9.24
N LEU A 121 9.78 -0.91 9.14
CA LEU A 121 8.99 -2.10 8.84
C LEU A 121 9.56 -3.31 9.57
N SER A 122 8.73 -4.02 10.32
CA SER A 122 9.19 -5.09 11.22
C SER A 122 9.87 -6.25 10.49
N ILE A 123 9.44 -6.57 9.26
CA ILE A 123 10.06 -7.61 8.43
C ILE A 123 11.52 -7.32 8.06
N LEU A 124 12.00 -6.08 8.23
CA LEU A 124 13.40 -5.70 8.02
C LEU A 124 14.24 -5.81 9.31
N THR A 125 13.58 -6.07 10.45
CA THR A 125 14.17 -6.07 11.79
C THR A 125 13.73 -7.31 12.57
N ASP A 126 12.78 -7.18 13.51
CA ASP A 126 12.41 -8.21 14.48
C ASP A 126 11.68 -9.40 13.83
N ASP A 127 10.95 -9.17 12.74
CA ASP A 127 10.20 -10.21 12.02
C ASP A 127 10.97 -10.77 10.82
N TRP A 128 12.25 -10.42 10.65
CA TRP A 128 13.06 -11.00 9.58
C TRP A 128 13.28 -12.49 9.82
N SER A 129 13.14 -13.27 8.74
CA SER A 129 13.49 -14.68 8.71
C SER A 129 14.26 -14.99 7.43
N PRO A 130 15.27 -15.88 7.46
CA PRO A 130 15.98 -16.34 6.26
C PRO A 130 15.07 -16.97 5.19
N ALA A 131 13.84 -17.33 5.56
CA ALA A 131 12.83 -17.83 4.63
C ALA A 131 12.15 -16.72 3.80
N LEU A 132 12.32 -15.44 4.18
CA LEU A 132 11.77 -14.30 3.44
C LEU A 132 12.64 -14.00 2.22
N SER A 133 11.99 -13.83 1.07
CA SER A 133 12.64 -13.43 -0.17
C SER A 133 12.62 -11.91 -0.35
N ILE A 134 13.48 -11.40 -1.23
CA ILE A 134 13.49 -9.99 -1.66
C ILE A 134 12.10 -9.60 -2.20
N ASN A 135 11.43 -10.50 -2.91
CA ASN A 135 10.08 -10.27 -3.43
C ASN A 135 9.07 -10.09 -2.30
N ALA A 136 9.14 -10.92 -1.25
CA ALA A 136 8.27 -10.77 -0.08
C ALA A 136 8.46 -9.39 0.57
N VAL A 137 9.71 -8.92 0.68
CA VAL A 137 10.01 -7.58 1.20
C VAL A 137 9.41 -6.48 0.31
N CYS A 138 9.59 -6.56 -1.01
CA CYS A 138 9.02 -5.58 -1.94
C CYS A 138 7.49 -5.52 -1.86
N LEU A 139 6.84 -6.69 -1.80
CA LEU A 139 5.39 -6.80 -1.66
C LEU A 139 4.90 -6.17 -0.35
N SER A 140 5.61 -6.39 0.76
CA SER A 140 5.26 -5.76 2.04
C SER A 140 5.38 -4.24 1.99
N ILE A 141 6.43 -3.70 1.37
CA ILE A 141 6.62 -2.24 1.22
C ILE A 141 5.51 -1.64 0.36
N LEU A 142 5.10 -2.30 -0.71
CA LEU A 142 4.02 -1.82 -1.57
C LEU A 142 2.65 -1.91 -0.94
N SER A 143 2.39 -2.98 -0.19
CA SER A 143 1.16 -3.11 0.61
C SER A 143 1.08 -1.98 1.64
N MET A 144 2.20 -1.67 2.30
CA MET A 144 2.31 -0.53 3.19
C MET A 144 1.99 0.79 2.47
N LEU A 145 2.61 1.06 1.32
CA LEU A 145 2.31 2.27 0.52
C LEU A 145 0.84 2.32 0.08
N SER A 146 0.28 1.19 -0.37
CA SER A 146 -1.08 1.14 -0.93
C SER A 146 -2.17 1.32 0.12
N SER A 147 -1.90 0.94 1.37
CA SER A 147 -2.83 1.09 2.49
C SER A 147 -2.78 2.48 3.17
N CYS A 148 -1.87 3.35 2.70
CA CYS A 148 -1.69 4.68 3.24
C CYS A 148 -2.92 5.57 3.03
N LYS A 149 -3.37 6.24 4.10
CA LYS A 149 -4.54 7.13 4.08
C LYS A 149 -4.18 8.61 4.02
N ASP A 150 -2.94 8.98 4.35
CA ASP A 150 -2.46 10.35 4.39
C ASP A 150 -0.96 10.43 4.08
N LYS A 151 -0.55 11.41 3.27
CA LYS A 151 0.85 11.65 2.90
C LYS A 151 1.54 12.51 3.96
N SER A 152 2.01 11.89 5.04
CA SER A 152 2.75 12.53 6.12
C SER A 152 4.10 11.85 6.39
N ARG A 153 5.00 12.52 7.12
CA ARG A 153 6.25 11.94 7.61
C ARG A 153 6.06 11.37 9.04
N PRO A 154 6.93 10.45 9.48
CA PRO A 154 6.99 10.07 10.89
C PRO A 154 7.13 11.31 11.79
N PRO A 155 6.49 11.34 12.99
CA PRO A 155 6.52 12.50 13.87
C PRO A 155 7.93 12.86 14.38
N ASP A 156 8.82 11.87 14.43
CA ASP A 156 10.22 12.00 14.85
C ASP A 156 11.20 12.22 13.69
N ASN A 157 10.71 12.47 12.46
CA ASN A 157 11.51 12.53 11.24
C ASN A 157 12.75 13.42 11.35
N ASP A 158 12.57 14.66 11.78
CA ASP A 158 13.68 15.64 11.81
C ASP A 158 14.75 15.29 12.83
N TRP A 159 14.34 14.71 13.95
CA TRP A 159 15.27 14.22 14.98
C TRP A 159 16.02 12.98 14.50
N TYR A 160 15.28 12.03 13.92
CA TYR A 160 15.81 10.79 13.38
C TYR A 160 16.86 11.07 12.31
N VAL A 161 16.53 11.89 11.30
CA VAL A 161 17.43 12.14 10.16
C VAL A 161 18.73 12.84 10.59
N ARG A 162 18.70 13.64 11.64
CA ARG A 162 19.91 14.31 12.19
C ARG A 162 20.83 13.37 12.95
N THR A 163 20.30 12.27 13.50
CA THR A 163 21.01 11.40 14.44
C THR A 163 21.25 10.00 13.90
N ALA A 164 20.46 9.58 12.91
CA ALA A 164 20.55 8.27 12.30
C ALA A 164 21.87 8.12 11.56
N SER A 165 22.50 6.96 11.76
CA SER A 165 23.63 6.54 10.93
C SER A 165 23.15 6.30 9.49
N ASN A 166 24.05 6.36 8.51
CA ASN A 166 23.76 5.93 7.13
C ASN A 166 23.34 4.44 7.04
N ASP A 167 23.52 3.68 8.13
CA ASP A 167 23.00 2.34 8.30
C ASP A 167 21.74 2.37 9.20
N PRO A 168 20.53 2.18 8.64
CA PRO A 168 19.27 2.19 9.38
C PRO A 168 19.22 1.08 10.42
N LYS A 169 19.95 -0.03 10.25
CA LYS A 169 19.96 -1.15 11.20
C LYS A 169 20.57 -0.80 12.55
N LYS A 170 21.41 0.24 12.60
CA LYS A 170 21.99 0.74 13.85
C LYS A 170 21.00 1.59 14.65
N THR A 171 19.82 1.85 14.10
CA THR A 171 18.81 2.66 14.77
C THR A 171 17.85 1.79 15.56
N ARG A 172 17.61 2.15 16.82
CA ARG A 172 16.58 1.50 17.64
C ARG A 172 15.21 2.09 17.27
N TRP A 173 14.38 1.29 16.62
CA TRP A 173 13.05 1.69 16.19
C TRP A 173 12.06 1.74 17.35
N TRP A 174 11.18 2.73 17.33
CA TRP A 174 10.04 2.85 18.23
C TRP A 174 8.79 2.75 17.38
N TYR A 175 8.14 1.59 17.41
CA TYR A 175 6.90 1.37 16.67
C TYR A 175 5.76 2.11 17.38
N HIS A 176 5.13 3.04 16.66
CA HIS A 176 3.92 3.72 17.12
C HIS A 176 2.70 3.02 16.52
N ASP A 177 2.46 1.78 16.92
CA ASP A 177 1.21 1.07 16.61
C ASP A 177 0.77 0.22 17.81
N ASP A 178 -0.02 0.84 18.69
CA ASP A 178 -0.66 0.21 19.86
C ASP A 178 -2.19 0.40 19.77
N SER A 179 -2.82 0.02 18.67
CA SER A 179 -4.28 -0.12 18.67
C SER A 179 -4.75 -1.32 17.85
N VAL A 180 -4.85 -2.44 18.56
CA VAL A 180 -5.82 -3.51 18.29
C VAL A 180 -7.24 -3.06 18.60
#